data_AF-A0A1E7EV29-F1
#
_entry.id   AF-A0A1E7EV29-F1
#
_cell.length_a   1.000
_cell.length_b   1.000
_cell.length_c   1.000
_cell.angle_alpha   90.00
_cell.angle_beta   90.00
_cell.angle_gamma   90.00
#
_symmetry.space_group_name_H-M   'P 1'
#
loop_
_entity.id
_entity.type
_entity.pdbx_description
1 polymer ?
#
loop_
_entity_poly.entity_id
_entity_poly.type
_entity_poly.pdbx_seq_one_letter_code
_entity_poly.pdbx_strand_id
1 'polypeptide(L)'
;MNEVHRLMSLVDNIVPKKQQQQQKQKQPVTTADTNTDTNTEEVEVEEYESILKGPTTTIVNEDAVRVAKKKRKKLLRNIKQIQNLKKMKENGELKEYSKEQIEKINKEDIWRIEIESLEHNLK
;
A
#
# COMPACT_ATOMS: atom_id res chain seq x y z
N MET A 1 38.26 -14.83 -42.45
CA MET A 1 36.86 -15.30 -42.51
C MET A 1 36.60 -16.19 -41.31
N ASN A 2 35.72 -15.79 -40.40
CA ASN A 2 34.79 -16.66 -39.66
C ASN A 2 34.10 -15.85 -38.55
N GLU A 3 33.57 -14.69 -38.93
CA GLU A 3 32.75 -13.82 -38.09
C GLU A 3 31.26 -14.03 -38.41
N VAL A 4 30.86 -15.29 -38.63
CA VAL A 4 29.48 -15.62 -39.09
C VAL A 4 28.82 -16.78 -38.32
N HIS A 5 29.51 -17.42 -37.37
CA HIS A 5 28.95 -18.61 -36.68
C HIS A 5 28.47 -18.36 -35.23
N ARG A 6 28.33 -17.11 -34.78
CA ARG A 6 27.83 -16.79 -33.44
C ARG A 6 26.49 -16.06 -33.43
N LEU A 7 25.59 -16.44 -34.34
CA LEU A 7 24.19 -15.96 -34.40
C LEU A 7 23.18 -17.11 -34.41
N MET A 8 23.49 -18.22 -33.75
CA MET A 8 22.60 -19.40 -33.72
C MET A 8 22.54 -20.08 -32.34
N SER A 9 22.31 -19.29 -31.30
CA SER A 9 21.90 -19.80 -29.98
C SER A 9 20.89 -18.84 -29.34
N LEU A 10 19.82 -18.57 -30.09
CA LEU A 10 18.67 -17.77 -29.69
C LEU A 10 17.40 -18.57 -29.98
N VAL A 11 17.34 -19.82 -29.54
CA VAL A 11 16.13 -20.63 -29.63
C VAL A 11 16.11 -21.58 -28.42
N ASP A 12 14.97 -21.62 -27.74
CA ASP A 12 14.56 -22.57 -26.69
C ASP A 12 14.92 -22.24 -25.24
N ASN A 13 14.06 -21.45 -24.58
CA ASN A 13 13.39 -21.84 -23.33
C ASN A 13 12.41 -20.73 -22.88
N ILE A 14 11.29 -20.60 -23.59
CA ILE A 14 10.11 -19.87 -23.12
C ILE A 14 9.02 -20.89 -22.84
N VAL A 15 8.80 -21.20 -21.56
CA VAL A 15 7.67 -22.01 -21.08
C VAL A 15 6.50 -21.06 -20.81
N PRO A 16 5.37 -21.13 -21.54
CA PRO A 16 4.17 -20.39 -21.17
C PRO A 16 3.31 -21.25 -20.23
N LYS A 17 3.20 -20.84 -18.96
CA LYS A 17 2.28 -21.46 -17.99
C LYS A 17 0.88 -20.87 -18.17
N LYS A 18 -0.03 -21.68 -18.73
CA LYS A 18 -1.47 -21.44 -18.84
C LYS A 18 -2.18 -21.60 -17.48
N GLN A 19 -3.02 -20.64 -17.10
CA GLN A 19 -4.23 -20.82 -16.26
C GLN A 19 -5.27 -19.79 -16.73
N GLN A 20 -6.21 -20.18 -17.61
CA GLN A 20 -7.64 -20.49 -17.32
C GLN A 20 -8.35 -19.40 -16.51
N GLN A 21 -9.05 -18.46 -17.16
CA GLN A 21 -10.51 -18.47 -17.43
C GLN A 21 -11.38 -18.70 -16.19
N GLN A 22 -12.08 -17.65 -15.76
CA GLN A 22 -13.48 -17.75 -15.37
C GLN A 22 -14.24 -16.48 -15.80
N GLN A 23 -15.14 -16.70 -16.75
CA GLN A 23 -16.20 -15.79 -17.16
C GLN A 23 -17.24 -15.72 -16.06
N LYS A 24 -17.80 -14.54 -15.78
CA LYS A 24 -19.21 -14.41 -15.42
C LYS A 24 -19.77 -13.11 -16.00
N GLN A 25 -20.67 -13.33 -16.95
CA GLN A 25 -21.53 -12.36 -17.59
C GLN A 25 -22.58 -11.83 -16.59
N LYS A 26 -22.99 -10.58 -16.82
CA LYS A 26 -24.37 -10.09 -17.03
C LYS A 26 -24.60 -8.76 -16.29
N GLN A 27 -24.81 -7.72 -17.09
CA GLN A 27 -25.57 -6.54 -16.70
C GLN A 27 -27.02 -6.96 -16.35
N PRO A 28 -27.76 -6.10 -15.64
CA PRO A 28 -28.70 -5.30 -16.41
C PRO A 28 -28.67 -3.81 -16.07
N VAL A 29 -29.00 -3.07 -17.12
CA VAL A 29 -29.36 -1.66 -17.17
C VAL A 29 -30.58 -1.39 -16.28
N THR A 30 -30.52 -0.32 -15.49
CA THR A 30 -31.71 0.42 -15.05
C THR A 30 -31.39 1.91 -15.12
N THR A 31 -31.86 2.56 -16.17
CA THR A 31 -32.15 4.00 -16.18
C THR A 31 -33.28 4.23 -15.19
N ALA A 32 -32.99 4.93 -14.09
CA ALA A 32 -34.02 5.50 -13.25
C ALA A 32 -34.08 7.00 -13.54
N ASP A 33 -34.92 7.36 -14.50
CA ASP A 33 -35.44 8.72 -14.59
C ASP A 33 -36.24 8.97 -13.30
N THR A 34 -35.65 9.72 -12.37
CA THR A 34 -36.36 10.22 -11.20
C THR A 34 -36.59 11.69 -11.44
N ASN A 35 -37.82 12.01 -11.84
CA ASN A 35 -38.35 13.35 -11.93
C ASN A 35 -38.08 14.09 -10.61
N THR A 36 -37.33 15.20 -10.70
CA THR A 36 -37.33 16.23 -9.66
C THR A 36 -38.68 16.93 -9.69
N ASP A 37 -39.63 16.41 -8.92
CA ASP A 37 -40.74 17.21 -8.42
C ASP A 37 -40.38 17.69 -7.02
N THR A 38 -40.05 18.98 -6.94
CA THR A 38 -40.06 19.74 -5.70
C THR A 38 -41.48 19.75 -5.15
N ASN A 39 -41.74 18.96 -4.12
CA ASN A 39 -42.86 19.22 -3.22
C ASN A 39 -42.40 19.14 -1.77
N THR A 40 -42.52 20.29 -1.12
CA THR A 40 -42.26 20.55 0.28
C THR A 40 -43.28 19.81 1.12
N GLU A 41 -42.85 18.78 1.85
CA GLU A 41 -43.60 18.27 2.99
C GLU A 41 -42.61 17.76 4.04
N GLU A 42 -42.55 18.54 5.12
CA GLU A 42 -42.07 18.29 6.48
C GLU A 42 -41.35 16.95 6.70
N VAL A 43 -40.03 16.94 6.53
CA VAL A 43 -39.18 15.86 7.06
C VAL A 43 -39.05 16.06 8.56
N GLU A 44 -39.93 15.38 9.29
CA GLU A 44 -39.77 15.08 10.70
C GLU A 44 -38.36 14.50 10.89
N VAL A 45 -37.48 15.27 11.53
CA VAL A 45 -36.12 14.85 11.84
C VAL A 45 -36.22 13.84 12.97
N GLU A 46 -36.54 12.59 12.63
CA GLU A 46 -36.35 11.47 13.55
C GLU A 46 -34.85 11.35 13.84
N GLU A 47 -34.48 11.96 14.95
CA GLU A 47 -33.20 11.82 15.62
C GLU A 47 -33.00 10.32 15.92
N TYR A 48 -32.25 9.63 15.06
CA TYR A 48 -31.84 8.25 15.25
C TYR A 48 -30.84 8.18 16.42
N GLU A 49 -31.34 8.30 17.64
CA GLU A 49 -30.56 8.02 18.83
C GLU A 49 -30.01 6.59 18.71
N SER A 50 -28.68 6.46 18.71
CA SER A 50 -28.01 5.17 18.61
C SER A 50 -28.32 4.33 19.85
N ILE A 51 -29.29 3.41 19.73
CA ILE A 51 -29.88 2.58 20.81
C ILE A 51 -28.93 1.45 21.29
N LEU A 52 -27.63 1.52 20.99
CA LEU A 52 -26.65 0.49 21.33
C LEU A 52 -25.58 1.02 22.30
N LYS A 53 -26.01 1.51 23.47
CA LYS A 53 -25.12 1.69 24.63
C LYS A 53 -25.07 0.41 25.47
N GLY A 54 -24.51 -0.64 24.88
CA GLY A 54 -24.09 -1.85 25.61
C GLY A 54 -22.63 -1.75 26.05
N PRO A 55 -22.17 -2.57 27.01
CA PRO A 55 -20.75 -2.66 27.33
C PRO A 55 -19.95 -3.13 26.11
N THR A 56 -19.10 -2.26 25.58
CA THR A 56 -18.21 -2.58 24.46
C THR A 56 -17.00 -3.37 24.98
N THR A 57 -16.79 -4.59 24.50
CA THR A 57 -15.57 -5.37 24.76
C THR A 57 -14.57 -5.19 23.64
N THR A 58 -13.35 -4.74 23.94
CA THR A 58 -12.26 -4.65 22.96
C THR A 58 -11.46 -5.95 22.96
N ILE A 59 -11.47 -6.67 21.83
CA ILE A 59 -10.63 -7.86 21.65
C ILE A 59 -9.28 -7.41 21.09
N VAL A 60 -8.23 -7.49 21.92
CA VAL A 60 -6.86 -7.13 21.52
C VAL A 60 -6.03 -8.39 21.27
N ASN A 61 -5.40 -8.49 20.10
CA ASN A 61 -4.43 -9.53 19.81
C ASN A 61 -3.01 -9.06 20.21
N GLU A 62 -2.54 -9.49 21.37
CA GLU A 62 -1.25 -9.09 21.94
C GLU A 62 -0.03 -9.46 21.06
N ASP A 63 -0.08 -10.60 20.37
CA ASP A 63 1.01 -11.01 19.49
C ASP A 63 1.09 -10.09 18.27
N ALA A 64 -0.07 -9.71 17.69
CA ALA A 64 -0.14 -8.77 16.59
C ALA A 64 0.42 -7.39 16.99
N VAL A 65 0.07 -6.89 18.17
CA VAL A 65 0.58 -5.63 18.73
C VAL A 65 2.10 -5.69 18.89
N ARG A 66 2.64 -6.79 19.42
CA ARG A 66 4.09 -7.00 19.59
C ARG A 66 4.82 -6.98 18.24
N VAL A 67 4.28 -7.67 17.24
CA VAL A 67 4.84 -7.71 15.88
C VAL A 67 4.81 -6.32 15.24
N ALA A 68 3.70 -5.59 15.35
CA ALA A 68 3.56 -4.24 14.86
C ALA A 68 4.59 -3.27 15.50
N LYS A 69 4.76 -3.33 16.83
CA LYS A 69 5.79 -2.55 17.55
C LYS A 69 7.21 -2.87 17.07
N LYS A 70 7.52 -4.17 16.87
CA LYS A 70 8.83 -4.60 16.35
C LYS A 70 9.07 -4.09 14.93
N LYS A 71 8.05 -4.13 14.07
CA LYS A 71 8.09 -3.62 12.71
C LYS A 71 8.32 -2.10 12.68
N ARG A 72 7.54 -1.32 13.44
CA ARG A 72 7.73 0.12 13.62
C ARG A 72 9.16 0.47 14.02
N LYS A 73 9.71 -0.24 15.02
CA LYS A 73 11.11 -0.05 15.46
C LYS A 73 12.12 -0.30 14.35
N LYS A 74 11.90 -1.31 13.50
CA LYS A 74 12.79 -1.62 12.37
C LYS A 74 12.73 -0.51 11.31
N LEU A 75 11.53 -0.04 10.97
CA LEU A 75 11.33 1.03 9.99
C LEU A 75 12.00 2.34 10.46
N LEU A 76 11.82 2.73 11.72
CA LEU A 76 12.49 3.91 12.30
C LEU A 76 14.02 3.84 12.21
N ARG A 77 14.61 2.66 12.42
CA ARG A 77 16.06 2.47 12.26
C ARG A 77 16.49 2.68 10.81
N ASN A 78 15.73 2.17 9.85
CA ASN A 78 16.03 2.35 8.44
C ASN A 78 15.93 3.82 8.02
N ILE A 79 14.89 4.53 8.48
CA ILE A 79 14.73 5.98 8.24
C ILE A 79 15.94 6.75 8.80
N LYS A 80 16.38 6.41 10.02
CA LYS A 80 17.57 7.04 10.61
C LYS A 80 18.84 6.80 9.78
N GLN A 81 19.01 5.59 9.24
CA GLN A 81 20.14 5.30 8.35
C GLN A 81 20.09 6.14 7.08
N ILE A 82 18.91 6.31 6.48
CA ILE A 82 18.72 7.19 5.31
C ILE A 82 19.06 8.64 5.64
N GLN A 83 18.58 9.14 6.78
CA GLN A 83 18.92 10.50 7.23
C GLN A 83 20.43 10.68 7.42
N ASN A 84 21.14 9.68 7.94
CA ASN A 84 22.59 9.73 8.04
C ASN A 84 23.26 9.76 6.66
N LEU A 85 22.78 8.95 5.70
CA LEU A 85 23.29 8.98 4.32
C LEU A 85 23.10 10.36 3.67
N LYS A 86 21.94 10.99 3.87
CA LYS A 86 21.66 12.35 3.39
C LYS A 86 22.62 13.37 4.02
N LYS A 87 22.81 13.32 5.34
CA LYS A 87 23.76 14.18 6.06
C LYS A 87 25.19 14.00 5.58
N MET A 88 25.65 12.76 5.38
CA MET A 88 27.01 12.50 4.85
C MET A 88 27.20 13.09 3.45
N LYS A 89 26.15 13.08 2.62
CA LYS A 89 26.19 13.73 1.31
C LYS A 89 26.22 15.26 1.43
N GLU A 90 25.42 15.83 2.31
CA GLU A 90 25.40 17.28 2.60
C GLU A 90 26.75 17.77 3.16
N ASN A 91 27.39 16.98 4.02
CA ASN A 91 28.71 17.27 4.59
C ASN A 91 29.86 17.07 3.58
N GLY A 92 29.59 16.54 2.39
CA GLY A 92 30.61 16.26 1.37
C GLY A 92 31.47 15.02 1.65
N GLU A 93 31.17 14.25 2.70
CA GLU A 93 31.83 12.96 2.99
C GLU A 93 31.49 11.91 1.93
N LEU A 94 30.31 12.02 1.31
CA LEU A 94 29.84 11.14 0.25
C LEU A 94 29.57 11.93 -1.03
N LYS A 95 30.34 11.65 -2.09
CA LYS A 95 30.16 12.30 -3.41
C LYS A 95 28.87 11.85 -4.10
N GLU A 96 28.61 10.55 -4.14
CA GLU A 96 27.46 9.95 -4.83
C GLU A 96 26.89 8.76 -4.04
N TYR A 97 25.62 8.44 -4.28
CA TYR A 97 24.98 7.28 -3.67
C TYR A 97 25.22 6.01 -4.51
N SER A 98 25.53 4.90 -3.85
CA SER A 98 25.50 3.57 -4.47
C SER A 98 24.07 3.19 -4.88
N LYS A 99 23.92 2.28 -5.85
CA LYS A 99 22.61 1.78 -6.33
C LYS A 99 21.72 1.29 -5.18
N GLU A 100 22.28 0.51 -4.26
CA GLU A 100 21.54 0.03 -3.08
C GLU A 100 21.11 1.15 -2.13
N GLN A 101 21.91 2.22 -2.02
CA GLN A 101 21.57 3.38 -1.20
C GLN A 101 20.44 4.18 -1.83
N ILE A 102 20.45 4.35 -3.16
CA ILE A 102 19.37 4.99 -3.92
C ILE A 102 18.06 4.21 -3.72
N GLU A 103 18.09 2.88 -3.84
CA GLU A 103 16.90 2.05 -3.59
C GLU A 103 16.37 2.21 -2.16
N LYS A 104 17.25 2.33 -1.16
CA LYS A 104 16.84 2.60 0.22
C LYS A 104 16.20 3.97 0.36
N ILE A 105 16.80 5.01 -0.22
CA ILE A 105 16.25 6.37 -0.21
C ILE A 105 14.87 6.39 -0.89
N ASN A 106 14.70 5.70 -2.02
CA ASN A 106 13.41 5.63 -2.72
C ASN A 106 12.31 4.93 -1.89
N LYS A 107 12.68 4.06 -0.95
CA LYS A 107 11.73 3.40 -0.03
C LYS A 107 11.38 4.25 1.19
N GLU A 108 12.03 5.40 1.39
CA GLU A 108 11.85 6.24 2.57
C GLU A 108 10.39 6.65 2.77
N ASP A 109 9.74 7.15 1.73
CA ASP A 109 8.36 7.66 1.82
C ASP A 109 7.37 6.54 2.13
N ILE A 110 7.56 5.38 1.51
CA ILE A 110 6.77 4.17 1.80
C ILE A 110 6.90 3.78 3.28
N TRP A 111 8.12 3.79 3.81
CA TRP A 111 8.36 3.46 5.22
C TRP A 111 7.81 4.51 6.18
N ARG A 112 7.77 5.79 5.79
CA ARG A 112 7.13 6.84 6.60
C ARG A 112 5.62 6.63 6.69
N ILE A 113 4.96 6.38 5.56
CA ILE A 113 3.52 6.06 5.50
C ILE A 113 3.22 4.82 6.33
N GLU A 114 4.06 3.79 6.24
CA GLU A 114 3.87 2.56 7.00
C GLU A 114 4.05 2.77 8.51
N ILE A 115 5.00 3.61 8.94
CA ILE A 115 5.15 4.00 10.35
C ILE A 115 3.90 4.73 10.83
N GLU A 116 3.41 5.71 10.08
CA GLU A 116 2.21 6.48 10.42
C GLU A 116 1.01 5.54 10.58
N SER A 117 0.78 4.64 9.61
CA SER A 117 -0.26 3.62 9.70
C SER A 117 -0.12 2.75 10.95
N LEU A 118 1.09 2.25 11.25
CA LEU A 118 1.32 1.45 12.46
C LEU A 118 1.09 2.27 13.74
N GLU A 119 1.42 3.56 13.76
CA GLU A 119 1.20 4.44 14.91
C GLU A 119 -0.27 4.72 15.18
N HIS A 120 -1.08 4.92 14.14
CA HIS A 120 -2.53 5.06 14.30
C HIS A 120 -3.18 3.79 14.86
N ASN A 121 -2.69 2.62 14.49
CA ASN A 121 -3.22 1.33 14.95
C ASN A 121 -2.66 0.85 16.31
N LEU A 122 -1.60 1.48 16.81
CA LEU A 122 -0.96 1.12 18.08
C LEU A 122 -1.32 2.06 19.24
N LYS A 123 -2.11 3.11 18.98
CA LYS A 123 -2.67 4.00 20.01
C LYS A 123 -3.83 3.32 20.71
#